data_AF-A0A3D8T537-F1
#
_entry.id   AF-A0A3D8T537-F1
#
_cell.length_a   1.000
_cell.length_b   1.000
_cell.length_c   1.000
_cell.angle_alpha   90.00
_cell.angle_beta   90.00
_cell.angle_gamma   90.00
#
_symmetry.space_group_name_H-M   'P 1'
#
loop_
_entity.id
_entity.type
_entity.pdbx_description
1 polymer ?
#
loop_
_entity_poly.entity_id
_entity_poly.type
_entity_poly.pdbx_seq_one_letter_code
_entity_poly.pdbx_strand_id
1 'polypeptide(L)'
;MDLGDSSNEAAHPEPTLTLQLYRRCFKGRKQLFSESDTADARYFVTNPVPHKHGDTWKPVFYRGDNPKYTPTTNAIGRARRSAMWGTFRVWVGDGVQEVLDNERLRDQRRKAEKKNKWRRRFGKEEKPVEIDEEKIVQGKVVMIRMQRMGFFSRSVEWELDGVRYRWLGTRMFATGFMRRVKGWSHSMKLVRLSDHALIATFEKRPLGSRKTVRTGGPPNKSKTLLGQLRLYSFPDEPPKHPTDVHKNHSPSFMTRVDAASTKPSDVKDERDLNSHGLHLGNLTEDAIAFTCWIVVEAEHRLRCKIPDFLEEAAENMEGGD
;
A
#
# COMPACT_ATOMS: atom_id res chain seq x y z
N MET A 1 -27.57 -37.27 31.27
CA MET A 1 -27.17 -37.67 29.91
C MET A 1 -27.51 -36.52 28.99
N ASP A 2 -26.46 -35.94 28.44
CA ASP A 2 -26.33 -35.04 27.30
C ASP A 2 -27.22 -33.80 27.20
N LEU A 3 -26.70 -32.72 27.79
CA LEU A 3 -26.96 -31.35 27.40
C LEU A 3 -26.26 -31.09 26.06
N GLY A 4 -27.03 -30.73 25.04
CA GLY A 4 -26.53 -30.37 23.73
C GLY A 4 -25.66 -29.12 23.78
N ASP A 5 -24.39 -29.29 23.41
CA ASP A 5 -23.44 -28.21 23.21
C ASP A 5 -23.67 -27.62 21.80
N SER A 6 -24.67 -26.74 21.68
CA SER A 6 -24.86 -25.94 20.46
C SER A 6 -23.82 -24.83 20.45
N SER A 7 -22.63 -25.14 19.95
CA SER A 7 -21.62 -24.14 19.61
C SER A 7 -22.19 -23.20 18.56
N ASN A 8 -22.64 -22.03 19.02
CA ASN A 8 -23.05 -20.91 18.19
C ASN A 8 -21.78 -20.30 17.55
N GLU A 9 -21.21 -21.02 16.57
CA GLU A 9 -20.19 -20.49 15.67
C GLU A 9 -20.89 -19.44 14.81
N ALA A 10 -20.75 -18.17 15.17
CA ALA A 10 -21.27 -17.07 14.37
C ALA A 10 -20.76 -17.22 12.93
N ALA A 11 -21.65 -17.58 12.02
CA ALA A 11 -21.34 -17.77 10.61
C ALA A 11 -20.61 -16.52 10.09
N HIS A 12 -19.34 -16.67 9.76
CA HIS A 12 -18.60 -15.58 9.14
C HIS A 12 -19.27 -15.24 7.81
N PRO A 13 -19.54 -13.96 7.51
CA PRO A 13 -20.19 -13.57 6.27
C PRO A 13 -19.37 -14.09 5.08
N GLU A 14 -20.04 -14.58 4.04
CA GLU A 14 -19.35 -15.04 2.85
C GLU A 14 -18.59 -13.88 2.20
N PRO A 15 -17.34 -14.10 1.76
CA PRO A 15 -16.55 -13.04 1.16
C PRO A 15 -17.07 -12.72 -0.25
N THR A 16 -17.32 -11.44 -0.53
CA THR A 16 -17.73 -10.96 -1.86
C THR A 16 -16.61 -11.07 -2.88
N LEU A 17 -15.35 -10.90 -2.45
CA LEU A 17 -14.19 -11.01 -3.32
C LEU A 17 -13.05 -11.72 -2.61
N THR A 18 -12.41 -12.65 -3.31
CA THR A 18 -11.26 -13.40 -2.80
C THR A 18 -10.09 -13.28 -3.77
N LEU A 19 -8.95 -12.80 -3.28
CA LEU A 19 -7.75 -12.57 -4.04
C LEU A 19 -6.54 -13.26 -3.41
N GLN A 20 -5.80 -14.01 -4.21
CA GLN A 20 -4.57 -14.66 -3.84
C GLN A 20 -3.39 -13.73 -4.11
N LEU A 21 -2.62 -13.40 -3.07
CA LEU A 21 -1.43 -12.57 -3.18
C LEU A 21 -0.22 -13.45 -3.51
N TYR A 22 0.44 -13.17 -4.63
CA TYR A 22 1.65 -13.86 -5.05
C TYR A 22 2.86 -12.95 -5.11
N ARG A 23 4.02 -13.57 -4.93
CA ARG A 23 5.33 -13.01 -5.25
C ARG A 23 5.87 -13.63 -6.53
N ARG A 24 6.24 -12.79 -7.49
CA ARG A 24 6.79 -13.24 -8.78
C ARG A 24 8.31 -13.14 -8.84
N CYS A 25 8.88 -12.03 -8.38
CA CYS A 25 10.32 -11.77 -8.52
C CYS A 25 11.06 -11.80 -7.18
N PHE A 26 12.37 -12.06 -7.26
CA PHE A 26 13.28 -12.02 -6.12
C PHE A 26 13.18 -10.69 -5.35
N LYS A 27 13.33 -10.76 -4.03
CA LYS A 27 13.27 -9.62 -3.10
C LYS A 27 11.98 -8.78 -3.14
N GLY A 28 10.87 -9.30 -3.67
CA GLY A 28 9.58 -8.60 -3.65
C GLY A 28 9.43 -7.52 -4.74
N ARG A 29 10.28 -7.54 -5.79
CA ARG A 29 10.22 -6.56 -6.89
C ARG A 29 8.87 -6.49 -7.60
N LYS A 30 8.20 -7.65 -7.67
CA LYS A 30 6.94 -7.83 -8.38
C LYS A 30 6.04 -8.76 -7.59
N GLN A 31 4.85 -8.29 -7.27
CA GLN A 31 3.78 -9.03 -6.60
C GLN A 31 2.49 -8.78 -7.36
N LEU A 32 1.51 -9.66 -7.18
CA LEU A 32 0.21 -9.55 -7.85
C LEU A 32 -0.88 -10.17 -7.00
N PHE A 33 -2.10 -9.71 -7.20
CA PHE A 33 -3.33 -10.31 -6.69
C PHE A 33 -4.10 -10.92 -7.86
N SER A 34 -4.45 -12.20 -7.78
CA SER A 34 -5.32 -12.88 -8.76
C SER A 34 -6.40 -13.69 -8.05
N GLU A 35 -7.55 -13.90 -8.67
CA GLU A 35 -8.66 -14.66 -8.06
C GLU A 35 -8.32 -16.15 -7.94
N SER A 36 -7.46 -16.66 -8.84
CA SER A 36 -6.99 -18.04 -8.82
C SER A 36 -5.53 -18.17 -9.31
N ASP A 37 -5.00 -19.40 -9.26
CA ASP A 37 -3.67 -19.73 -9.76
C ASP A 37 -3.51 -19.50 -11.26
N THR A 38 -4.59 -19.69 -12.04
CA THR A 38 -4.60 -19.60 -13.51
C THR A 38 -5.19 -18.29 -14.04
N ALA A 39 -5.96 -17.56 -13.22
CA ALA A 39 -6.53 -16.29 -13.62
C ALA A 39 -5.47 -15.20 -13.79
N ASP A 40 -5.79 -14.24 -14.67
CA ASP A 40 -5.05 -13.00 -14.81
C ASP A 40 -5.04 -12.21 -13.49
N ALA A 41 -4.02 -11.37 -13.32
CA ALA A 41 -3.95 -10.56 -12.12
C ALA A 41 -4.98 -9.42 -12.17
N ARG A 42 -5.81 -9.32 -11.11
CA ARG A 42 -6.68 -8.16 -10.89
C ARG A 42 -5.87 -6.93 -10.51
N TYR A 43 -4.81 -7.14 -9.73
CA TYR A 43 -3.88 -6.08 -9.36
C TYR A 43 -2.43 -6.53 -9.48
N PHE A 44 -1.56 -5.60 -9.88
CA PHE A 44 -0.13 -5.83 -9.99
C PHE A 44 0.65 -4.76 -9.22
N VAL A 45 1.71 -5.17 -8.54
CA VAL A 45 2.59 -4.25 -7.80
C VAL A 45 4.00 -4.35 -8.34
N THR A 46 4.57 -3.21 -8.71
CA THR A 46 6.00 -3.09 -8.96
C THR A 46 6.64 -2.31 -7.82
N ASN A 47 7.78 -2.79 -7.32
CA ASN A 47 8.51 -2.12 -6.26
C ASN A 47 10.00 -2.10 -6.60
N PRO A 48 10.62 -0.93 -6.84
CA PRO A 48 12.04 -0.84 -7.17
C PRO A 48 12.92 -1.27 -6.00
N VAL A 49 13.97 -2.05 -6.28
CA VAL A 49 15.02 -2.45 -5.33
C VAL A 49 16.27 -1.61 -5.61
N PRO A 50 17.03 -1.14 -4.59
CA PRO A 50 16.96 -1.51 -3.17
C PRO A 50 15.85 -0.81 -2.38
N HIS A 51 15.42 -1.44 -1.27
CA HIS A 51 14.48 -0.87 -0.30
C HIS A 51 15.21 -0.49 1.00
N LYS A 52 16.46 -0.01 0.94
CA LYS A 52 17.25 0.32 2.15
C LYS A 52 16.61 1.56 2.81
N HIS A 53 16.51 2.64 2.06
CA HIS A 53 16.04 3.92 2.56
C HIS A 53 14.55 4.14 2.26
N GLY A 54 13.92 5.08 2.98
CA GLY A 54 12.52 5.45 2.76
C GLY A 54 12.26 6.03 1.37
N ASP A 55 13.22 6.75 0.80
CA ASP A 55 13.14 7.40 -0.51
C ASP A 55 13.26 6.41 -1.68
N THR A 56 13.91 5.26 -1.50
CA THR A 56 14.02 4.23 -2.54
C THR A 56 12.82 3.30 -2.58
N TRP A 57 11.99 3.29 -1.53
CA TRP A 57 10.73 2.54 -1.50
C TRP A 57 9.62 3.34 -2.19
N LYS A 58 9.45 3.09 -3.49
CA LYS A 58 8.46 3.76 -4.35
C LYS A 58 7.61 2.73 -5.10
N PRO A 59 6.77 1.93 -4.41
CA PRO A 59 5.91 0.98 -5.09
C PRO A 59 4.86 1.70 -5.95
N VAL A 60 4.55 1.08 -7.08
CA VAL A 60 3.45 1.45 -7.97
C VAL A 60 2.48 0.29 -8.06
N PHE A 61 1.21 0.59 -7.82
CA PHE A 61 0.07 -0.30 -7.81
C PHE A 61 -0.75 -0.10 -9.07
N TYR A 62 -1.04 -1.20 -9.75
CA TYR A 62 -1.71 -1.21 -11.03
C TYR A 62 -3.00 -2.03 -10.97
N ARG A 63 -4.01 -1.60 -11.72
CA ARG A 63 -5.21 -2.39 -12.01
C ARG A 63 -4.97 -3.15 -13.30
N GLY A 64 -5.07 -4.48 -13.25
CA GLY A 64 -4.72 -5.39 -14.34
C GLY A 64 -3.38 -6.11 -14.15
N ASP A 65 -2.99 -6.89 -15.16
CA ASP A 65 -1.79 -7.73 -15.11
C ASP A 65 -0.51 -6.94 -15.41
N ASN A 66 0.64 -7.60 -15.45
CA ASN A 66 1.97 -7.00 -15.54
C ASN A 66 2.05 -5.93 -16.65
N PRO A 67 2.28 -4.65 -16.30
CA PRO A 67 2.22 -3.52 -17.24
C PRO A 67 3.29 -3.60 -18.34
N LYS A 68 4.30 -4.46 -18.19
CA LYS A 68 5.29 -4.71 -19.25
C LYS A 68 4.69 -5.43 -20.47
N TYR A 69 3.70 -6.30 -20.27
CA TYR A 69 3.10 -7.11 -21.34
C TYR A 69 1.66 -6.73 -21.63
N THR A 70 1.01 -6.03 -20.70
CA THR A 70 -0.39 -5.63 -20.80
C THR A 70 -0.46 -4.10 -20.82
N PRO A 71 -0.58 -3.47 -22.00
CA PRO A 71 -0.57 -2.01 -22.11
C PRO A 71 -1.88 -1.36 -21.61
N THR A 72 -2.95 -2.15 -21.45
CA THR A 72 -4.23 -1.71 -20.88
C THR A 72 -4.19 -1.59 -19.35
N THR A 73 -3.10 -2.03 -18.72
CA THR A 73 -2.90 -1.94 -17.27
C THR A 73 -2.57 -0.50 -16.87
N ASN A 74 -3.40 0.07 -16.00
CA ASN A 74 -3.24 1.45 -15.54
C ASN A 74 -2.71 1.52 -14.11
N ALA A 75 -1.79 2.46 -13.84
CA ALA A 75 -1.36 2.74 -12.48
C ALA A 75 -2.46 3.48 -11.72
N ILE A 76 -2.95 2.85 -10.66
CA ILE A 76 -4.03 3.37 -9.81
C ILE A 76 -3.56 3.66 -8.38
N GLY A 77 -2.28 3.43 -8.09
CA GLY A 77 -1.73 3.75 -6.79
C GLY A 77 -0.21 3.86 -6.77
N ARG A 78 0.28 4.65 -5.82
CA ARG A 78 1.69 4.74 -5.47
C ARG A 78 1.83 4.95 -3.99
N ALA A 79 2.97 4.58 -3.42
CA ALA A 79 3.22 4.86 -2.01
C ALA A 79 4.64 5.32 -1.73
N ARG A 80 4.80 5.99 -0.60
CA ARG A 80 6.07 6.36 0.04
C ARG A 80 5.99 6.03 1.52
N ARG A 81 7.14 5.85 2.16
CA ARG A 81 7.21 5.55 3.60
C ARG A 81 8.17 6.50 4.30
N SER A 82 8.02 6.60 5.62
CA SER A 82 9.09 7.10 6.49
C SER A 82 10.17 6.05 6.71
N ALA A 83 11.35 6.50 7.17
CA ALA A 83 12.53 5.68 7.44
C ALA A 83 12.21 4.46 8.33
N MET A 84 11.40 4.63 9.38
CA MET A 84 11.12 3.55 10.34
C MET A 84 9.86 2.71 10.04
N TRP A 85 9.31 2.75 8.82
CA TRP A 85 8.06 2.04 8.47
C TRP A 85 6.88 2.38 9.40
N GLY A 86 6.93 3.56 10.03
CA GLY A 86 5.92 4.01 10.99
C GLY A 86 4.77 4.77 10.33
N THR A 87 5.04 5.41 9.21
CA THR A 87 4.07 6.18 8.43
C THR A 87 4.22 5.90 6.94
N PHE A 88 3.10 5.88 6.25
CA PHE A 88 3.02 5.68 4.81
C PHE A 88 2.12 6.76 4.20
N ARG A 89 2.53 7.25 3.04
CA ARG A 89 1.71 8.11 2.18
C ARG A 89 1.33 7.28 0.99
N VAL A 90 0.04 7.17 0.73
CA VAL A 90 -0.51 6.27 -0.28
C VAL A 90 -1.44 7.08 -1.16
N TRP A 91 -1.09 7.25 -2.42
CA TRP A 91 -1.97 7.86 -3.40
C TRP A 91 -2.75 6.74 -4.08
N VAL A 92 -4.07 6.90 -4.20
CA VAL A 92 -4.96 5.93 -4.82
C VAL A 92 -5.92 6.65 -5.76
N GLY A 93 -6.19 6.05 -6.91
CA GLY A 93 -7.12 6.53 -7.92
C GLY A 93 -6.53 6.52 -9.33
N ASP A 94 -7.38 6.69 -10.33
CA ASP A 94 -7.02 6.48 -11.74
C ASP A 94 -6.10 7.59 -12.29
N GLY A 95 -6.12 8.78 -11.69
CA GLY A 95 -5.22 9.87 -12.08
C GLY A 95 -3.76 9.63 -11.65
N VAL A 96 -3.47 8.59 -10.85
CA VAL A 96 -2.10 8.31 -10.39
C VAL A 96 -1.14 8.06 -11.55
N GLN A 97 -1.61 7.47 -12.65
CA GLN A 97 -0.80 7.29 -13.86
C GLN A 97 -0.32 8.64 -14.41
N GLU A 98 -1.21 9.63 -14.53
CA GLU A 98 -0.91 10.99 -15.00
C GLU A 98 0.08 11.69 -14.06
N VAL A 99 -0.08 11.50 -12.74
CA VAL A 99 0.86 12.01 -11.74
C VAL A 99 2.27 11.44 -11.96
N LEU A 100 2.38 10.13 -12.20
CA LEU A 100 3.66 9.48 -12.45
C LEU A 100 4.32 9.95 -13.75
N ASP A 101 3.52 10.18 -14.80
CA ASP A 101 4.00 10.68 -16.08
C ASP A 101 4.50 12.13 -15.94
N ASN A 102 3.76 12.99 -15.24
CA ASN A 102 4.21 14.35 -14.91
C ASN A 102 5.48 14.37 -14.05
N GLU A 103 5.60 13.48 -13.05
CA GLU A 103 6.83 13.34 -12.27
C GLU A 103 8.03 12.93 -13.14
N ARG A 104 7.80 12.03 -14.10
CA ARG A 104 8.85 11.60 -15.04
C ARG A 104 9.32 12.75 -15.93
N LEU A 105 8.41 13.58 -16.43
CA LEU A 105 8.74 14.78 -17.21
C LEU A 105 9.54 15.79 -16.37
N ARG A 106 9.11 16.05 -15.12
CA ARG A 106 9.84 16.91 -14.17
C ARG A 106 11.26 16.41 -13.91
N ASP A 107 11.43 15.11 -13.72
CA ASP A 107 12.74 14.51 -13.48
C ASP A 107 13.65 14.54 -14.71
N GLN A 108 13.08 14.36 -15.92
CA GLN A 108 13.82 14.52 -17.17
C GLN A 108 14.29 15.97 -17.35
N ARG A 109 13.43 16.95 -17.06
CA ARG A 109 13.77 18.38 -17.13
C ARG A 109 14.90 18.72 -16.17
N ARG A 110 14.78 18.32 -14.89
CA ARG A 110 15.85 18.51 -13.88
C ARG A 110 17.17 17.84 -14.27
N LYS A 111 17.12 16.64 -14.87
CA LYS A 111 18.33 15.95 -15.34
C LYS A 111 18.96 16.67 -16.53
N ALA A 112 18.16 17.17 -17.46
CA ALA A 112 18.63 17.94 -18.60
C ALA A 112 19.25 19.27 -18.17
N GLU A 113 18.60 20.01 -17.26
CA GLU A 113 19.13 21.23 -16.65
C GLU A 113 20.47 20.98 -15.94
N LYS A 114 20.56 19.91 -15.14
CA LYS A 114 21.82 19.53 -14.48
C LYS A 114 22.93 19.21 -15.49
N LYS A 115 22.60 18.51 -16.57
CA LYS A 115 23.54 18.23 -17.66
C LYS A 115 23.99 19.50 -18.37
N ASN A 116 23.09 20.42 -18.68
CA ASN A 116 23.45 21.70 -19.31
C ASN A 116 24.28 22.57 -18.37
N LYS A 117 23.95 22.62 -17.07
CA LYS A 117 24.79 23.29 -16.06
C LYS A 117 26.20 22.71 -16.01
N TRP A 118 26.33 21.38 -16.12
CA TRP A 118 27.63 20.72 -16.22
C TRP A 118 28.34 21.11 -17.52
N ARG A 119 27.66 21.06 -18.67
CA ARG A 119 28.23 21.45 -19.97
C ARG A 119 28.72 22.90 -19.98
N ARG A 120 27.96 23.83 -19.42
CA ARG A 120 28.35 25.23 -19.22
C ARG A 120 29.62 25.34 -18.35
N ARG A 121 29.75 24.54 -17.28
CA ARG A 121 30.97 24.49 -16.46
C ARG A 121 32.20 23.97 -17.22
N PHE A 122 32.00 23.14 -18.24
CA PHE A 122 33.06 22.62 -19.12
C PHE A 122 33.20 23.40 -20.43
N GLY A 123 32.66 24.63 -20.52
CA GLY A 123 32.76 25.47 -21.72
C GLY A 123 32.06 24.92 -22.97
N LYS A 124 31.14 23.95 -22.81
CA LYS A 124 30.36 23.37 -23.89
C LYS A 124 29.00 24.04 -23.99
N GLU A 125 28.52 24.25 -25.21
CA GLU A 125 27.19 24.80 -25.47
C GLU A 125 26.06 23.96 -24.86
N GLU A 126 25.03 24.66 -24.39
CA GLU A 126 23.82 24.06 -23.86
C GLU A 126 23.04 23.36 -24.99
N LYS A 127 22.39 22.23 -24.68
CA LYS A 127 21.49 21.57 -25.64
C LYS A 127 20.06 22.01 -25.35
N PRO A 128 19.24 22.32 -26.38
CA PRO A 128 17.84 22.58 -26.17
C PRO A 128 17.17 21.36 -25.54
N VAL A 129 16.25 21.63 -24.61
CA VAL A 129 15.53 20.61 -23.85
C VAL A 129 14.10 20.58 -24.35
N GLU A 130 13.84 19.74 -25.34
CA GLU A 130 12.48 19.45 -25.82
C GLU A 130 11.84 18.44 -24.86
N ILE A 131 11.00 18.93 -23.95
CA ILE A 131 10.23 18.10 -23.02
C ILE A 131 8.79 18.59 -23.06
N ASP A 132 7.86 17.65 -23.21
CA ASP A 132 6.43 17.92 -23.22
C ASP A 132 5.96 18.65 -21.95
N GLU A 133 4.91 19.45 -22.10
CA GLU A 133 4.30 20.18 -20.98
C GLU A 133 3.60 19.23 -19.99
N GLU A 134 3.58 19.63 -18.71
CA GLU A 134 2.87 18.90 -17.67
C GLU A 134 1.36 18.93 -17.95
N LYS A 135 0.70 17.77 -17.89
CA LYS A 135 -0.75 17.66 -18.09
C LYS A 135 -1.48 17.89 -16.78
N ILE A 136 -2.64 18.53 -16.81
CA ILE A 136 -3.52 18.62 -15.64
C ILE A 136 -4.08 17.22 -15.32
N VAL A 137 -4.08 16.85 -14.04
CA VAL A 137 -4.58 15.53 -13.60
C VAL A 137 -6.11 15.50 -13.68
N GLN A 138 -6.66 14.70 -14.58
CA GLN A 138 -8.11 14.57 -14.82
C GLN A 138 -8.73 13.48 -13.95
N GLY A 139 -8.03 12.35 -13.76
CA GLY A 139 -8.51 11.22 -12.98
C GLY A 139 -8.53 11.48 -11.47
N LYS A 140 -9.34 10.72 -10.72
CA LYS A 140 -9.38 10.81 -9.25
C LYS A 140 -8.01 10.47 -8.69
N VAL A 141 -7.51 11.27 -7.75
CA VAL A 141 -6.33 10.99 -6.93
C VAL A 141 -6.58 11.48 -5.52
N VAL A 142 -6.67 10.55 -4.58
CA VAL A 142 -6.75 10.84 -3.14
C VAL A 142 -5.47 10.38 -2.45
N MET A 143 -5.05 11.13 -1.43
CA MET A 143 -3.94 10.72 -0.56
C MET A 143 -4.49 10.13 0.73
N ILE A 144 -4.17 8.87 0.99
CA ILE A 144 -4.40 8.18 2.25
C ILE A 144 -3.11 8.24 3.05
N ARG A 145 -3.20 8.73 4.28
CA ARG A 145 -2.11 8.66 5.25
C ARG A 145 -2.32 7.44 6.14
N MET A 146 -1.33 6.54 6.14
CA MET A 146 -1.34 5.38 7.02
C MET A 146 -0.35 5.59 8.16
N GLN A 147 -0.77 5.26 9.38
CA GLN A 147 0.08 5.34 10.56
C GLN A 147 0.04 4.03 11.33
N ARG A 148 1.22 3.56 11.74
CA ARG A 148 1.36 2.47 12.67
C ARG A 148 1.18 2.99 14.10
N MET A 149 0.29 2.40 14.88
CA MET A 149 -0.11 2.89 16.21
C MET A 149 0.85 2.53 17.34
N GLY A 150 2.15 2.48 17.05
CA GLY A 150 3.21 2.15 18.00
C GLY A 150 4.24 1.18 17.42
N PHE A 151 5.48 1.30 17.89
CA PHE A 151 6.64 0.60 17.34
C PHE A 151 6.54 -0.94 17.40
N PHE A 152 5.96 -1.47 18.47
CA PHE A 152 5.68 -2.91 18.61
C PHE A 152 4.24 -3.29 18.29
N SER A 153 3.37 -2.30 18.05
CA SER A 153 1.98 -2.54 17.66
C SER A 153 1.94 -3.15 16.26
N ARG A 154 0.94 -3.99 15.99
CA ARG A 154 0.67 -4.55 14.65
C ARG A 154 -0.62 -3.99 14.07
N SER A 155 -0.90 -2.76 14.46
CA SER A 155 -2.07 -1.99 14.08
C SER A 155 -1.63 -0.87 13.17
N VAL A 156 -2.20 -0.83 11.97
CA VAL A 156 -1.97 0.24 11.01
C VAL A 156 -3.32 0.87 10.70
N GLU A 157 -3.44 2.15 10.97
CA GLU A 157 -4.64 2.94 10.76
C GLU A 157 -4.50 3.80 9.51
N TRP A 158 -5.63 4.02 8.85
CA TRP A 158 -5.75 4.92 7.72
C TRP A 158 -7.18 5.44 7.59
N GLU A 159 -7.35 6.52 6.85
CA GLU A 159 -8.63 7.19 6.64
C GLU A 159 -8.85 7.41 5.14
N LEU A 160 -10.06 7.13 4.66
CA LEU A 160 -10.52 7.38 3.29
C LEU A 160 -11.94 7.93 3.34
N ASP A 161 -12.16 9.07 2.69
CA ASP A 161 -13.46 9.76 2.62
C ASP A 161 -14.13 9.92 4.00
N GLY A 162 -13.34 10.29 5.03
CA GLY A 162 -13.82 10.47 6.41
C GLY A 162 -14.02 9.19 7.22
N VAL A 163 -13.90 8.02 6.59
CA VAL A 163 -14.05 6.71 7.24
C VAL A 163 -12.69 6.17 7.66
N ARG A 164 -12.55 5.84 8.95
CA ARG A 164 -11.32 5.29 9.51
C ARG A 164 -11.33 3.77 9.50
N TYR A 165 -10.21 3.21 9.04
CA TYR A 165 -9.97 1.78 8.96
C TYR A 165 -8.71 1.40 9.73
N ARG A 166 -8.70 0.20 10.30
CA ARG A 166 -7.55 -0.34 11.05
C ARG A 166 -7.24 -1.77 10.64
N TRP A 167 -6.07 -1.98 10.05
CA TRP A 167 -5.48 -3.30 9.93
C TRP A 167 -4.99 -3.76 11.30
N LEU A 168 -5.43 -4.93 11.74
CA LEU A 168 -5.06 -5.57 13.00
C LEU A 168 -4.41 -6.91 12.72
N GLY A 169 -3.15 -7.09 13.14
CA GLY A 169 -2.50 -8.41 13.13
C GLY A 169 -3.16 -9.38 14.11
N THR A 170 -3.59 -10.54 13.62
CA THR A 170 -4.21 -11.61 14.42
C THR A 170 -3.24 -12.76 14.65
N ARG A 171 -3.34 -13.39 15.84
CA ARG A 171 -2.61 -14.62 16.18
C ARG A 171 -3.34 -15.89 15.76
N MET A 172 -4.45 -15.79 15.02
CA MET A 172 -5.46 -16.84 14.85
C MET A 172 -4.96 -18.15 14.24
N PHE A 173 -3.77 -18.18 13.63
CA PHE A 173 -3.20 -19.40 13.02
C PHE A 173 -1.80 -19.76 13.52
N ALA A 174 -1.47 -19.40 14.76
CA ALA A 174 -0.25 -19.91 15.41
C ALA A 174 -0.51 -21.32 15.97
N THR A 175 -0.08 -22.37 15.24
CA THR A 175 -0.11 -23.75 15.73
C THR A 175 0.95 -23.97 16.82
N GLY A 176 0.54 -24.47 18.00
CA GLY A 176 1.44 -24.99 19.05
C GLY A 176 2.27 -23.95 19.83
N PHE A 177 3.51 -24.32 20.19
CA PHE A 177 4.45 -23.57 21.04
C PHE A 177 4.73 -22.12 20.57
N MET A 178 4.51 -21.84 19.29
CA MET A 178 4.70 -20.52 18.67
C MET A 178 3.64 -19.47 19.05
N ARG A 179 2.49 -19.88 19.60
CA ARG A 179 1.41 -18.96 20.05
C ARG A 179 1.87 -18.04 21.20
N ARG A 180 2.91 -18.46 21.94
CA ARG A 180 3.51 -17.72 23.06
C ARG A 180 4.67 -16.80 22.66
N VAL A 181 5.23 -16.94 21.44
CA VAL A 181 6.31 -16.07 20.97
C VAL A 181 5.74 -14.72 20.52
N LYS A 182 5.98 -13.66 21.31
CA LYS A 182 5.71 -12.26 20.93
C LYS A 182 6.49 -11.94 19.64
N GLY A 183 5.85 -12.07 18.50
CA GLY A 183 6.48 -11.78 17.19
C GLY A 183 5.71 -12.31 15.99
N TRP A 184 4.83 -13.30 16.20
CA TRP A 184 4.16 -14.01 15.10
C TRP A 184 2.71 -13.55 14.89
N SER A 185 2.40 -12.91 13.77
CA SER A 185 1.05 -12.86 13.19
C SER A 185 1.17 -13.44 11.80
N HIS A 186 0.31 -14.38 11.48
CA HIS A 186 0.20 -14.91 10.12
C HIS A 186 -1.01 -14.32 9.41
N SER A 187 -1.95 -13.71 10.12
CA SER A 187 -3.15 -13.17 9.49
C SER A 187 -3.43 -11.78 9.99
N MET A 188 -4.18 -11.03 9.21
CA MET A 188 -4.58 -9.67 9.52
C MET A 188 -6.06 -9.52 9.23
N LYS A 189 -6.73 -8.62 9.95
CA LYS A 189 -8.10 -8.21 9.65
C LYS A 189 -8.18 -6.71 9.54
N LEU A 190 -8.96 -6.23 8.59
CA LEU A 190 -9.29 -4.82 8.44
C LEU A 190 -10.64 -4.58 9.10
N VAL A 191 -10.66 -3.63 10.03
CA VAL A 191 -11.87 -3.27 10.77
C VAL A 191 -12.17 -1.80 10.51
N ARG A 192 -13.43 -1.47 10.23
CA ARG A 192 -13.91 -0.08 10.21
C ARG A 192 -14.10 0.40 11.64
N LEU A 193 -13.55 1.56 11.98
CA LEU A 193 -13.51 2.01 13.38
C LEU A 193 -14.84 2.59 13.89
N SER A 194 -15.74 3.00 13.01
CA SER A 194 -17.04 3.58 13.40
C SER A 194 -18.00 2.56 14.00
N ASP A 195 -18.04 1.35 13.44
CA ASP A 195 -19.00 0.29 13.76
C ASP A 195 -18.32 -1.04 14.15
N HIS A 196 -16.98 -1.08 14.13
CA HIS A 196 -16.19 -2.30 14.32
C HIS A 196 -16.51 -3.42 13.31
N ALA A 197 -17.07 -3.08 12.14
CA ALA A 197 -17.37 -4.05 11.10
C ALA A 197 -16.09 -4.65 10.50
N LEU A 198 -16.11 -5.96 10.24
CA LEU A 198 -15.04 -6.67 9.54
C LEU A 198 -15.16 -6.40 8.04
N ILE A 199 -14.18 -5.70 7.48
CA ILE A 199 -14.20 -5.29 6.07
C ILE A 199 -13.38 -6.24 5.20
N ALA A 200 -12.24 -6.69 5.70
CA ALA A 200 -11.38 -7.62 4.98
C ALA A 200 -10.56 -8.49 5.93
N THR A 201 -10.12 -9.65 5.45
CA THR A 201 -9.13 -10.50 6.12
C THR A 201 -8.01 -10.85 5.16
N PHE A 202 -6.79 -10.94 5.68
CA PHE A 202 -5.65 -11.47 4.95
C PHE A 202 -5.07 -12.65 5.71
N GLU A 203 -5.00 -13.80 5.04
CA GLU A 203 -4.47 -15.05 5.58
C GLU A 203 -3.15 -15.38 4.90
N LYS A 204 -2.03 -15.28 5.63
CA LYS A 204 -0.71 -15.64 5.10
C LYS A 204 -0.55 -17.15 5.13
N ARG A 205 0.06 -17.68 4.08
CA ARG A 205 0.45 -19.08 4.02
C ARG A 205 1.56 -19.38 5.04
N PRO A 206 1.51 -20.54 5.72
CA PRO A 206 2.59 -21.00 6.60
C PRO A 206 3.92 -21.14 5.84
N LEU A 207 5.03 -20.87 6.55
CA LEU A 207 6.39 -20.71 6.01
C LEU A 207 6.93 -21.95 5.26
N GLY A 208 6.31 -23.13 5.42
CA GLY A 208 6.72 -24.40 4.78
C GLY A 208 6.02 -24.74 3.45
N SER A 209 5.00 -23.98 3.03
CA SER A 209 4.18 -24.30 1.85
C SER A 209 4.57 -23.52 0.59
N ARG A 210 5.87 -23.47 0.27
CA ARG A 210 6.40 -22.77 -0.92
C ARG A 210 6.10 -23.53 -2.22
N LYS A 211 4.83 -23.75 -2.53
CA LYS A 211 4.42 -24.19 -3.86
C LYS A 211 4.60 -23.02 -4.82
N THR A 212 5.54 -23.17 -5.75
CA THR A 212 5.70 -22.24 -6.87
C THR A 212 4.80 -22.72 -7.99
N VAL A 213 3.85 -21.88 -8.39
CA VAL A 213 2.96 -22.13 -9.52
C VAL A 213 3.71 -21.70 -10.78
N ARG A 214 3.74 -22.56 -11.79
CA ARG A 214 4.31 -22.28 -13.11
C ARG A 214 3.17 -22.20 -14.12
N THR A 215 3.04 -21.07 -14.80
CA THR A 215 1.89 -20.76 -15.67
C THR A 215 2.21 -20.90 -17.16
N GLY A 216 3.28 -21.61 -17.51
CA GLY A 216 3.60 -21.95 -18.92
C GLY A 216 4.17 -20.81 -19.79
N GLY A 217 3.97 -19.52 -19.46
CA GLY A 217 4.45 -18.40 -20.27
C GLY A 217 4.43 -17.01 -19.60
N PRO A 218 4.87 -15.93 -20.26
CA PRO A 218 4.54 -14.57 -19.85
C PRO A 218 3.01 -14.37 -19.86
N PRO A 219 2.43 -13.48 -19.04
CA PRO A 219 3.08 -12.43 -18.26
C PRO A 219 3.67 -12.89 -16.91
N ASN A 220 3.28 -14.06 -16.39
CA ASN A 220 3.59 -14.52 -15.03
C ASN A 220 4.16 -15.96 -14.95
N LYS A 221 5.28 -16.22 -15.66
CA LYS A 221 5.91 -17.55 -15.79
C LYS A 221 6.03 -18.39 -14.50
N SER A 222 6.37 -17.76 -13.37
CA SER A 222 6.38 -18.41 -12.07
C SER A 222 5.99 -17.45 -10.96
N LYS A 223 5.14 -17.92 -10.04
CA LYS A 223 4.67 -17.14 -8.90
C LYS A 223 4.60 -18.01 -7.64
N THR A 224 4.94 -17.44 -6.48
CA THR A 224 4.85 -18.11 -5.18
C THR A 224 3.71 -17.48 -4.39
N LEU A 225 2.75 -18.28 -3.95
CA LEU A 225 1.64 -17.81 -3.14
C LEU A 225 2.14 -17.34 -1.76
N LEU A 226 1.76 -16.13 -1.36
CA LEU A 226 2.05 -15.54 -0.06
C LEU A 226 0.87 -15.65 0.91
N GLY A 227 -0.36 -15.53 0.40
CA GLY A 227 -1.56 -15.55 1.22
C GLY A 227 -2.82 -15.22 0.43
N GLN A 228 -3.94 -15.09 1.12
CA GLN A 228 -5.25 -14.85 0.56
C GLN A 228 -5.90 -13.64 1.25
N LEU A 229 -6.27 -12.65 0.46
CA LEU A 229 -7.09 -11.50 0.85
C LEU A 229 -8.56 -11.84 0.57
N ARG A 230 -9.44 -11.63 1.54
CA ARG A 230 -10.89 -11.77 1.40
C ARG A 230 -11.54 -10.45 1.79
N LEU A 231 -12.42 -9.96 0.94
CA LEU A 231 -13.23 -8.77 1.18
C LEU A 231 -14.66 -9.23 1.47
N TYR A 232 -15.27 -8.66 2.50
CA TYR A 232 -16.64 -8.94 2.88
C TYR A 232 -17.54 -7.83 2.35
N SER A 233 -18.82 -8.12 2.17
CA SER A 233 -19.77 -7.07 1.79
C SER A 233 -19.79 -5.99 2.87
N PHE A 234 -19.58 -4.75 2.45
CA PHE A 234 -19.71 -3.58 3.29
C PHE A 234 -20.63 -2.59 2.56
N PRO A 235 -21.52 -1.88 3.28
CA PRO A 235 -22.37 -0.89 2.64
C PRO A 235 -21.49 0.21 2.03
N ASP A 236 -21.78 0.57 0.77
CA ASP A 236 -21.11 1.64 0.02
C ASP A 236 -21.38 3.01 0.63
N GLU A 237 -22.53 3.18 1.31
CA GLU A 237 -22.78 4.36 2.12
C GLU A 237 -22.19 4.17 3.53
N PRO A 238 -21.30 5.07 3.99
CA PRO A 238 -21.06 5.18 5.43
C PRO A 238 -22.40 5.45 6.11
N PRO A 239 -22.67 4.89 7.31
CA PRO A 239 -23.88 5.24 8.03
C PRO A 239 -23.96 6.77 8.11
N LYS A 240 -25.04 7.34 7.54
CA LYS A 240 -25.31 8.78 7.61
C LYS A 240 -25.18 9.17 9.07
N HIS A 241 -24.20 10.01 9.39
CA HIS A 241 -24.13 10.57 10.73
C HIS A 241 -25.49 11.22 11.01
N PRO A 242 -26.15 10.92 12.14
CA PRO A 242 -27.26 11.75 12.56
C PRO A 242 -26.69 13.16 12.70
N THR A 243 -27.28 14.09 11.96
CA THR A 243 -27.20 15.51 12.28
C THR A 243 -27.60 15.67 13.73
N ASP A 244 -26.62 15.78 14.63
CA ASP A 244 -26.83 16.39 15.94
C ASP A 244 -25.51 16.96 16.49
N VAL A 245 -25.43 18.28 16.40
CA VAL A 245 -24.96 19.22 17.42
C VAL A 245 -24.09 18.62 18.54
N HIS A 246 -22.82 18.37 18.26
CA HIS A 246 -21.74 18.60 19.24
C HIS A 246 -20.39 18.72 18.52
N LYS A 247 -19.99 19.96 18.26
CA LYS A 247 -18.61 20.33 17.88
C LYS A 247 -17.66 20.02 19.05
N ASN A 248 -17.30 18.76 19.23
CA ASN A 248 -16.10 18.41 19.97
C ASN A 248 -14.96 18.33 18.95
N HIS A 249 -14.12 19.36 18.96
CA HIS A 249 -12.97 19.57 18.09
C HIS A 249 -11.88 18.49 18.27
N SER A 250 -12.14 17.23 17.86
CA SER A 250 -11.06 16.30 17.60
C SER A 250 -10.57 16.54 16.17
N PRO A 251 -9.31 16.97 15.94
CA PRO A 251 -8.77 17.10 14.59
C PRO A 251 -8.90 15.76 13.86
N SER A 252 -9.23 15.79 12.56
CA SER A 252 -9.33 14.57 11.73
C SER A 252 -8.05 13.75 11.87
N PHE A 253 -8.13 12.43 11.70
CA PHE A 253 -6.95 11.59 11.89
C PHE A 253 -5.85 12.00 10.92
N MET A 254 -6.20 12.42 9.70
CA MET A 254 -5.29 13.14 8.80
C MET A 254 -4.62 14.33 9.50
N THR A 255 -5.35 15.32 10.02
CA THR A 255 -4.75 16.49 10.68
C THR A 255 -3.83 16.12 11.85
N ARG A 256 -4.11 15.03 12.59
CA ARG A 256 -3.22 14.53 13.65
C ARG A 256 -1.94 13.91 13.11
N VAL A 257 -2.05 13.10 12.05
CA VAL A 257 -0.88 12.54 11.37
C VAL A 257 -0.05 13.67 10.75
N ASP A 258 -0.70 14.67 10.17
CA ASP A 258 -0.08 15.80 9.49
C ASP A 258 0.73 16.65 10.45
N ALA A 259 0.16 16.99 11.61
CA ALA A 259 0.84 17.74 12.67
C ALA A 259 2.09 17.02 13.20
N ALA A 260 2.12 15.68 13.15
CA ALA A 260 3.25 14.87 13.63
C ALA A 260 4.31 14.56 12.55
N SER A 261 4.06 14.93 11.29
CA SER A 261 4.75 14.34 10.14
C SER A 261 5.10 15.32 9.01
N THR A 262 4.73 16.60 9.13
CA THR A 262 4.89 17.57 8.03
C THR A 262 6.36 17.82 7.70
N LYS A 263 6.76 17.39 6.50
CA LYS A 263 8.03 17.70 5.88
C LYS A 263 7.78 18.63 4.68
N PRO A 264 8.75 19.43 4.22
CA PRO A 264 8.60 20.26 3.02
C PRO A 264 8.21 19.49 1.74
N SER A 265 8.38 18.15 1.73
CA SER A 265 7.90 17.28 0.66
C SER A 265 6.37 17.21 0.56
N ASP A 266 5.63 17.51 1.63
CA ASP A 266 4.15 17.47 1.66
C ASP A 266 3.50 18.44 0.69
N VAL A 267 4.04 19.66 0.57
CA VAL A 267 3.51 20.68 -0.34
C VAL A 267 3.60 20.25 -1.81
N LYS A 268 4.62 19.45 -2.16
CA LYS A 268 4.76 18.90 -3.53
C LYS A 268 3.81 17.73 -3.77
N ASP A 269 3.53 16.98 -2.72
CA ASP A 269 2.73 15.76 -2.74
C ASP A 269 1.21 16.04 -2.84
N GLU A 270 0.78 17.24 -2.44
CA GLU A 270 -0.60 17.73 -2.52
C GLU A 270 -0.95 18.42 -3.86
N ARG A 271 0.06 18.91 -4.60
CA ARG A 271 -0.13 19.66 -5.86
C ARG A 271 -0.89 18.88 -6.92
N ASP A 272 -0.72 17.57 -6.97
CA ASP A 272 -1.26 16.71 -8.02
C ASP A 272 -2.49 15.90 -7.55
N LEU A 273 -3.15 16.32 -6.45
CA LEU A 273 -4.37 15.69 -5.96
C LEU A 273 -5.61 16.17 -6.73
N ASN A 274 -6.53 15.24 -6.97
CA ASN A 274 -7.82 15.53 -7.56
C ASN A 274 -8.89 14.63 -6.93
N SER A 275 -9.48 15.07 -5.82
CA SER A 275 -10.50 14.30 -5.10
C SER A 275 -11.83 14.17 -5.86
N HIS A 276 -12.10 15.06 -6.80
CA HIS A 276 -13.35 15.14 -7.57
C HIS A 276 -13.25 14.50 -8.96
N GLY A 277 -12.07 13.99 -9.33
CA GLY A 277 -11.87 13.31 -10.60
C GLY A 277 -12.71 12.02 -10.69
N LEU A 278 -12.84 11.52 -11.93
CA LEU A 278 -13.52 10.26 -12.18
C LEU A 278 -12.65 9.08 -11.74
N HIS A 279 -13.28 8.04 -11.21
CA HIS A 279 -12.64 6.78 -10.86
C HIS A 279 -13.48 5.62 -11.38
N LEU A 280 -12.84 4.74 -12.13
CA LEU A 280 -13.42 3.50 -12.61
C LEU A 280 -13.30 2.43 -11.51
N GLY A 281 -14.37 1.73 -11.19
CA GLY A 281 -14.37 0.68 -10.17
C GLY A 281 -14.54 1.20 -8.73
N ASN A 282 -14.17 0.38 -7.76
CA ASN A 282 -14.38 0.66 -6.34
C ASN A 282 -13.08 1.14 -5.68
N LEU A 283 -13.02 2.44 -5.36
CA LEU A 283 -11.86 3.08 -4.74
C LEU A 283 -11.50 2.45 -3.40
N THR A 284 -12.51 2.04 -2.63
CA THR A 284 -12.33 1.39 -1.34
C THR A 284 -11.70 0.01 -1.51
N GLU A 285 -12.14 -0.79 -2.48
CA GLU A 285 -11.50 -2.08 -2.80
C GLU A 285 -10.03 -1.90 -3.19
N ASP A 286 -9.75 -0.93 -4.06
CA ASP A 286 -8.39 -0.62 -4.51
C ASP A 286 -7.49 -0.20 -3.34
N ALA A 287 -8.00 0.67 -2.47
CA ALA A 287 -7.32 1.08 -1.25
C ALA A 287 -7.10 -0.10 -0.30
N ILE A 288 -8.09 -0.99 -0.11
CA ILE A 288 -7.95 -2.19 0.72
C ILE A 288 -6.86 -3.11 0.18
N ALA A 289 -6.88 -3.42 -1.12
CA ALA A 289 -5.89 -4.29 -1.74
C ALA A 289 -4.47 -3.71 -1.63
N PHE A 290 -4.32 -2.40 -1.92
CA PHE A 290 -3.02 -1.76 -1.87
C PHE A 290 -2.50 -1.62 -0.43
N THR A 291 -3.33 -1.17 0.51
CA THR A 291 -2.94 -1.06 1.93
C THR A 291 -2.65 -2.43 2.54
N CYS A 292 -3.40 -3.47 2.18
CA CYS A 292 -3.10 -4.85 2.56
C CYS A 292 -1.68 -5.23 2.13
N TRP A 293 -1.34 -4.98 0.86
CA TRP A 293 0.00 -5.26 0.34
C TRP A 293 1.10 -4.49 1.10
N ILE A 294 0.89 -3.19 1.35
CA ILE A 294 1.83 -2.34 2.10
C ILE A 294 2.08 -2.93 3.49
N VAL A 295 1.02 -3.30 4.21
CA VAL A 295 1.13 -3.82 5.58
C VAL A 295 1.84 -5.18 5.59
N VAL A 296 1.55 -6.06 4.62
CA VAL A 296 2.25 -7.36 4.46
C VAL A 296 3.74 -7.16 4.17
N GLU A 297 4.08 -6.19 3.31
CA GLU A 297 5.46 -5.86 2.98
C GLU A 297 6.18 -5.25 4.20
N ALA A 298 5.54 -4.33 4.91
CA ALA A 298 6.08 -3.73 6.13
C ALA A 298 6.38 -4.79 7.19
N GLU A 299 5.45 -5.71 7.44
CA GLU A 299 5.66 -6.83 8.38
C GLU A 299 6.82 -7.74 7.93
N HIS A 300 6.89 -8.07 6.64
CA HIS A 300 7.99 -8.88 6.10
C HIS A 300 9.36 -8.21 6.31
N ARG A 301 9.45 -6.89 6.09
CA ARG A 301 10.69 -6.14 6.21
C ARG A 301 11.13 -5.97 7.65
N LEU A 302 10.22 -5.60 8.54
CA LEU A 302 10.49 -5.53 9.97
C LEU A 302 10.98 -6.86 10.54
N ARG A 303 10.50 -7.99 9.99
CA ARG A 303 10.96 -9.33 10.38
C ARG A 303 12.36 -9.68 9.87
N CYS A 304 12.69 -9.29 8.63
CA CYS A 304 13.92 -9.72 7.96
C CYS A 304 15.08 -8.73 8.09
N LYS A 305 14.83 -7.48 8.54
CA LYS A 305 15.80 -6.38 8.55
C LYS A 305 15.93 -5.71 9.92
N ILE A 306 15.91 -6.47 11.01
CA ILE A 306 16.31 -5.94 12.32
C ILE A 306 17.70 -5.25 12.25
N PRO A 307 18.70 -5.75 11.47
CA PRO A 307 19.98 -5.06 11.29
C PRO A 307 19.87 -3.74 10.49
N ASP A 308 19.24 -3.73 9.31
CA ASP A 308 19.11 -2.48 8.52
C ASP A 308 18.27 -1.42 9.25
N PHE A 309 17.34 -1.84 10.12
CA PHE A 309 16.59 -0.93 10.99
C PHE A 309 17.50 -0.29 12.04
N LEU A 310 18.43 -1.05 12.64
CA LEU A 310 19.42 -0.53 13.59
C LEU A 310 20.42 0.41 12.89
N GLU A 311 20.82 0.08 11.66
CA GLU A 311 21.71 0.91 10.85
C GLU A 311 21.02 2.20 10.38
N GLU A 312 19.78 2.15 9.89
CA GLU A 312 19.00 3.35 9.52
C GLU A 312 18.67 4.22 10.74
N ALA A 313 18.48 3.63 11.93
CA ALA A 313 18.34 4.39 13.17
C ALA A 313 19.67 5.06 13.58
N ALA A 314 20.80 4.37 13.44
CA ALA A 314 22.13 4.92 13.71
C ALA A 314 22.49 6.07 12.74
N GLU A 315 22.27 5.87 11.43
CA GLU A 315 22.52 6.90 10.39
C GLU A 315 21.64 8.16 10.61
N ASN A 316 20.41 8.02 11.13
CA ASN A 316 19.55 9.16 11.46
C ASN A 316 19.92 9.86 12.79
N MET A 317 20.63 9.18 13.69
CA MET A 317 21.12 9.76 14.95
C MET A 317 22.47 10.48 14.77
N GLU A 318 23.32 10.03 13.85
CA GLU A 318 24.60 10.69 13.52
C GLU A 318 24.43 11.94 12.64
N GLY A 319 23.32 12.08 11.91
CA GLY A 319 23.04 13.24 11.04
C GLY A 319 22.35 14.43 11.72
N GLY A 320 22.24 14.41 13.05
CA GLY A 320 21.56 15.42 13.86
C GLY A 320 22.52 16.18 14.78
N ASP A 321 23.49 16.88 14.20
CA ASP A 321 24.28 17.95 14.84
C ASP A 321 24.10 19.26 14.06
#